data_AF-A0A0V1G6P8-F1
#
_entry.id   AF-A0A0V1G6P8-F1
#
_cell.length_a   1.000
_cell.length_b   1.000
_cell.length_c   1.000
_cell.angle_alpha   90.00
_cell.angle_beta   90.00
_cell.angle_gamma   90.00
#
_symmetry.space_group_name_H-M   'P 1'
#
loop_
_entity.id
_entity.type
_entity.pdbx_description
1 polymer ?
#
loop_
_entity_poly.entity_id
_entity_poly.type
_entity_poly.pdbx_seq_one_letter_code
_entity_poly.pdbx_strand_id
1 'polypeptide(L)'
;MSDGAKLTYLRGSLTGDALGVIASLSTTNAAVQNLKERFDQPFFAVRKLALDLLNINTSGWTTRELCDHMNRNIYPLEALEKHPLTAEFTMAELLIIFGRERLTVMT
;
A
#
# COMPACT_ATOMS: atom_id res chain seq x y z
N MET A 1 0.55 18.00 -13.61
CA MET A 1 -0.82 18.13 -13.05
C MET A 1 -0.76 18.90 -11.75
N SER A 2 -1.69 19.82 -11.51
CA SER A 2 -1.84 20.52 -10.22
C SER A 2 -2.40 19.58 -9.14
N ASP A 3 -2.15 19.89 -7.87
CA ASP A 3 -2.66 19.10 -6.74
C ASP A 3 -4.20 19.02 -6.73
N GLY A 4 -4.90 20.09 -7.12
CA GLY A 4 -6.36 20.08 -7.28
C GLY A 4 -6.84 19.16 -8.42
N ALA A 5 -6.10 19.08 -9.53
CA ALA A 5 -6.42 18.15 -10.61
C ALA A 5 -6.22 16.68 -10.19
N LYS A 6 -5.16 16.39 -9.41
CA LYS A 6 -4.93 15.07 -8.83
C LYS A 6 -6.03 14.67 -7.85
N LEU A 7 -6.49 15.58 -6.99
CA LEU A 7 -7.59 15.31 -6.06
C LEU A 7 -8.91 15.03 -6.80
N THR A 8 -9.17 15.75 -7.88
CA THR A 8 -10.36 15.54 -8.73
C THR A 8 -10.32 14.15 -9.37
N TYR A 9 -9.17 13.74 -9.91
CA TYR A 9 -8.96 12.40 -10.43
C TYR A 9 -9.14 11.32 -9.36
N LEU A 10 -8.56 11.54 -8.18
CA LEU A 10 -8.68 10.62 -7.03
C LEU A 10 -10.14 10.39 -6.66
N ARG A 11 -10.98 11.44 -6.60
CA ARG A 11 -12.43 11.29 -6.35
C ARG A 11 -13.11 10.42 -7.37
N GLY A 12 -12.81 10.61 -8.66
CA GLY A 12 -13.38 9.79 -9.73
C GLY A 12 -12.99 8.31 -9.65
N SER A 13 -11.93 7.99 -8.90
CA SER A 13 -11.40 6.62 -8.77
C SER A 13 -11.87 5.91 -7.48
N LEU A 14 -12.57 6.61 -6.57
CA LEU A 14 -12.99 6.08 -5.27
C LEU A 14 -14.48 5.75 -5.25
N THR A 15 -14.87 4.83 -4.38
CA THR A 15 -16.27 4.42 -4.17
C THR A 15 -16.58 4.27 -2.67
N GLY A 16 -17.87 4.21 -2.32
CA GLY A 16 -18.33 3.98 -0.94
C GLY A 16 -17.85 5.04 0.05
N ASP A 17 -17.53 4.61 1.28
CA ASP A 17 -17.16 5.50 2.39
C ASP A 17 -15.89 6.32 2.10
N ALA A 18 -14.94 5.75 1.33
CA ALA A 18 -13.73 6.45 0.93
C ALA A 18 -14.03 7.66 0.05
N LEU A 19 -15.00 7.53 -0.87
CA LEU A 19 -15.49 8.66 -1.66
C LEU A 19 -16.22 9.67 -0.77
N GLY A 20 -17.05 9.21 0.16
CA GLY A 20 -17.77 10.08 1.10
C GLY A 20 -16.84 10.98 1.92
N VAL A 21 -15.74 10.40 2.43
CA VAL A 21 -14.72 11.14 3.20
C VAL A 21 -14.00 12.18 2.33
N ILE A 22 -13.61 11.82 1.11
CA ILE A 22 -12.78 12.67 0.24
C ILE A 22 -13.60 13.68 -0.59
N ALA A 23 -14.88 13.43 -0.83
CA ALA A 23 -15.78 14.33 -1.56
C ALA A 23 -15.94 15.68 -0.87
N SER A 24 -15.92 15.69 0.48
CA SER A 24 -16.08 16.90 1.30
C SER A 24 -14.82 17.79 1.36
N LEU A 25 -13.66 17.27 0.98
CA LEU A 25 -12.41 18.02 1.06
C LEU A 25 -12.42 19.21 0.07
N SER A 26 -11.75 20.31 0.37
CA SER A 26 -11.55 21.36 -0.62
C SER A 26 -10.38 21.00 -1.53
N THR A 27 -10.34 21.48 -2.78
CA THR A 27 -9.17 21.32 -3.68
C THR A 27 -7.99 22.22 -3.28
N THR A 28 -7.92 22.62 -2.02
CA THR A 28 -6.84 23.45 -1.48
C THR A 28 -5.59 22.62 -1.25
N ASN A 29 -4.42 23.26 -1.34
CA ASN A 29 -3.15 22.59 -1.05
C ASN A 29 -3.10 22.01 0.36
N ALA A 30 -3.78 22.62 1.35
CA ALA A 30 -3.81 22.13 2.72
C ALA A 30 -4.52 20.77 2.85
N ALA A 31 -5.67 20.59 2.18
CA ALA A 31 -6.38 19.31 2.19
C ALA A 31 -5.59 18.20 1.47
N VAL A 32 -4.93 18.54 0.35
CA VAL A 32 -4.06 17.60 -0.36
C VAL A 32 -2.82 17.26 0.47
N GLN A 33 -2.24 18.22 1.19
CA GLN A 33 -1.12 17.94 2.08
C GLN A 33 -1.53 17.06 3.27
N ASN A 34 -2.69 17.30 3.87
CA ASN A 34 -3.19 16.44 4.95
C ASN A 34 -3.40 14.99 4.47
N LEU A 35 -3.90 14.81 3.23
CA LEU A 35 -3.97 13.49 2.60
C LEU A 35 -2.58 12.87 2.40
N LYS A 36 -1.61 13.63 1.91
CA LYS A 36 -0.23 13.16 1.76
C LYS A 36 0.37 12.78 3.12
N GLU A 37 0.28 13.63 4.13
CA GLU A 37 0.78 13.32 5.48
C GLU A 37 0.17 12.05 6.09
N ARG A 38 -1.12 11.81 5.83
CA ARG A 38 -1.82 10.63 6.36
C ARG A 38 -1.57 9.35 5.55
N PHE A 39 -1.46 9.46 4.23
CA PHE A 39 -1.51 8.29 3.33
C PHE A 39 -0.25 8.10 2.47
N ASP A 40 0.54 9.15 2.27
CA ASP A 40 1.85 9.12 1.61
C ASP A 40 2.97 8.81 2.61
N GLN A 41 2.71 7.88 3.54
CA GLN A 41 3.76 7.33 4.41
C GLN A 41 4.33 6.07 3.75
N PRO A 42 5.55 6.14 3.17
CA PRO A 42 6.14 5.02 2.44
C PRO A 42 6.26 3.78 3.32
N PHE A 43 6.53 3.98 4.61
CA PHE A 43 6.64 2.90 5.58
C PHE A 43 5.36 2.05 5.69
N PHE A 44 4.17 2.66 5.68
CA PHE A 44 2.91 1.91 5.80
C PHE A 44 2.58 1.16 4.50
N ALA A 45 2.81 1.79 3.35
CA ALA A 45 2.62 1.16 2.05
C ALA A 45 3.55 -0.05 1.89
N VAL A 46 4.85 0.14 2.15
CA VAL A 46 5.87 -0.91 2.09
C VAL A 46 5.57 -2.04 3.07
N ARG A 47 5.16 -1.72 4.31
CA ARG A 47 4.76 -2.72 5.31
C ARG A 47 3.57 -3.56 4.84
N LYS A 48 2.53 -2.92 4.30
CA LYS A 48 1.33 -3.62 3.81
C LYS A 48 1.68 -4.55 2.66
N LEU A 49 2.37 -4.05 1.64
CA LEU A 49 2.75 -4.83 0.46
C LEU A 49 3.65 -6.03 0.83
N ALA A 50 4.55 -5.84 1.80
CA ALA A 50 5.38 -6.92 2.32
C ALA A 50 4.55 -7.98 3.08
N LEU A 51 3.60 -7.56 3.91
CA LEU A 51 2.69 -8.51 4.59
C LEU A 51 1.80 -9.26 3.61
N ASP A 52 1.27 -8.57 2.61
CA ASP A 52 0.44 -9.19 1.57
C ASP A 52 1.27 -10.21 0.76
N LEU A 53 2.54 -9.93 0.45
CA LEU A 53 3.48 -10.92 -0.13
C LEU A 53 3.74 -12.11 0.78
N LEU A 54 3.88 -11.89 2.08
CA LEU A 54 4.12 -12.97 3.05
C LEU A 54 2.86 -13.82 3.28
N ASN A 55 1.68 -13.26 3.05
CA ASN A 55 0.39 -13.94 3.21
C ASN A 55 -0.04 -14.72 1.95
N ILE A 56 0.92 -15.23 1.17
CA ILE A 56 0.64 -16.16 0.07
C ILE A 56 0.05 -17.44 0.66
N ASN A 57 -1.17 -17.78 0.24
CA ASN A 57 -1.72 -19.10 0.45
C ASN A 57 -1.57 -19.89 -0.85
N THR A 58 -0.65 -20.86 -0.87
CA THR A 58 -0.46 -21.74 -2.04
C THR A 58 -1.55 -22.79 -2.18
N SER A 59 -2.39 -22.98 -1.16
CA SER A 59 -3.53 -23.89 -1.23
C SER A 59 -4.73 -23.20 -1.86
N GLY A 60 -5.23 -23.76 -2.96
CA GLY A 60 -6.44 -23.29 -3.63
C GLY A 60 -6.25 -22.16 -4.65
N TRP A 61 -5.03 -21.64 -4.84
CA TRP A 61 -4.74 -20.64 -5.87
C TRP A 61 -4.22 -21.29 -7.16
N THR A 62 -4.68 -20.78 -8.30
CA THR A 62 -4.09 -21.08 -9.61
C THR A 62 -2.75 -20.38 -9.76
N THR A 63 -1.92 -20.87 -10.70
CA THR A 63 -0.65 -20.22 -11.06
C THR A 63 -0.84 -18.77 -11.50
N ARG A 64 -1.96 -18.46 -12.17
CA ARG A 64 -2.30 -17.10 -12.58
C ARG A 64 -2.59 -16.20 -11.38
N GLU A 65 -3.41 -16.66 -10.43
CA GLU A 65 -3.73 -15.88 -9.22
C GLU A 65 -2.49 -15.63 -8.37
N LEU A 66 -1.59 -16.62 -8.30
CA LEU A 66 -0.30 -16.45 -7.64
C LEU A 66 0.56 -15.40 -8.35
N CYS A 67 0.68 -15.46 -9.68
CA CYS A 67 1.43 -14.45 -10.45
C CYS A 67 0.82 -13.05 -10.32
N ASP A 68 -0.51 -12.93 -10.37
CA ASP A 68 -1.21 -11.66 -10.21
C ASP A 68 -1.01 -11.08 -8.81
N HIS A 69 -1.06 -11.93 -7.77
CA HIS A 69 -0.77 -11.53 -6.39
C HIS A 69 0.67 -11.04 -6.24
N MET A 70 1.64 -11.77 -6.79
CA MET A 70 3.04 -11.36 -6.77
C MET A 70 3.23 -10.02 -7.49
N ASN A 71 2.71 -9.89 -8.71
CA ASN A 71 2.84 -8.66 -9.51
C ASN A 71 2.20 -7.45 -8.83
N ARG A 72 0.99 -7.62 -8.26
CA ARG A 72 0.27 -6.54 -7.56
C ARG A 72 1.02 -6.00 -6.35
N ASN A 73 1.89 -6.80 -5.74
CA ASN A 73 2.65 -6.38 -4.56
C ASN A 73 4.11 -6.02 -4.87
N ILE A 74 4.74 -6.65 -5.87
CA ILE A 74 6.13 -6.38 -6.26
C ILE A 74 6.25 -5.06 -7.02
N TYR A 75 5.39 -4.77 -8.00
CA TYR A 75 5.52 -3.54 -8.79
C TYR A 75 5.40 -2.26 -7.95
N PRO A 76 4.47 -2.16 -6.99
CA PRO A 76 4.43 -0.99 -6.11
C PRO A 76 5.64 -0.90 -5.18
N LEU A 77 6.22 -2.03 -4.75
CA LEU A 77 7.46 -2.05 -3.98
C LEU A 77 8.67 -1.59 -4.79
N GLU A 78 8.74 -1.98 -6.06
CA GLU A 78 9.75 -1.50 -7.02
C GLU A 78 9.66 0.01 -7.21
N ALA A 79 8.45 0.54 -7.39
CA ALA A 79 8.21 1.97 -7.50
C ALA A 79 8.57 2.76 -6.22
N LEU A 80 8.68 2.07 -5.08
CA LEU A 80 9.09 2.63 -3.79
C LEU A 80 10.59 2.38 -3.48
N GLU A 81 11.38 1.93 -4.46
CA GLU A 81 12.81 1.60 -4.29
C GLU A 81 13.03 0.59 -3.14
N LYS A 82 12.08 -0.34 -2.99
CA LYS A 82 12.07 -1.39 -1.97
C LYS A 82 11.88 -2.74 -2.62
N HIS A 83 12.69 -3.01 -3.64
CA HIS A 83 12.49 -4.20 -4.45
C HIS A 83 12.90 -5.48 -3.65
N PRO A 84 11.99 -6.45 -3.47
CA PRO A 84 12.22 -7.58 -2.59
C PRO A 84 13.30 -8.55 -3.10
N LEU A 85 13.60 -8.55 -4.41
CA LEU A 85 14.60 -9.44 -5.02
C LEU A 85 16.01 -8.82 -5.14
N THR A 86 16.19 -7.52 -4.86
CA THR A 86 17.48 -6.82 -5.02
C THR A 86 18.19 -6.54 -3.68
N ALA A 87 17.70 -7.12 -2.58
CA ALA A 87 18.20 -6.94 -1.20
C ALA A 87 17.99 -5.54 -0.58
N GLU A 88 17.15 -4.68 -1.17
CA GLU A 88 16.75 -3.37 -0.61
C GLU A 88 15.76 -3.48 0.57
N PHE A 89 15.12 -4.65 0.68
CA PHE A 89 14.57 -5.16 1.92
C PHE A 89 15.62 -6.01 2.61
N THR A 90 16.11 -5.57 3.76
CA THR A 90 16.88 -6.46 4.60
C THR A 90 15.95 -7.53 5.17
N MET A 91 16.42 -8.79 5.26
CA MET A 91 15.68 -9.88 5.90
C MET A 91 15.22 -9.50 7.32
N ALA A 92 15.97 -8.63 8.01
CA ALA A 92 15.61 -8.07 9.31
C ALA A 92 14.34 -7.20 9.26
N GLU A 93 14.17 -6.34 8.26
CA GLU A 93 12.96 -5.52 8.09
C GLU A 93 11.72 -6.39 7.87
N LEU A 94 11.81 -7.42 7.02
CA LEU A 94 10.72 -8.38 6.79
C LEU A 94 10.36 -9.18 8.06
N LEU A 95 11.37 -9.65 8.80
CA LEU A 95 11.18 -10.37 10.06
C LEU A 95 10.58 -9.49 11.16
N ILE A 96 10.97 -8.22 11.25
CA ILE A 96 10.39 -7.26 12.21
C ILE A 96 8.93 -6.98 11.87
N ILE A 97 8.62 -6.79 10.58
CA ILE A 97 7.25 -6.56 10.10
C ILE A 97 6.37 -7.77 10.40
N PHE A 98 6.83 -8.97 10.05
CA PHE A 98 6.11 -10.23 10.30
C PHE A 98 5.95 -10.51 11.80
N GLY A 99 7.01 -10.34 12.58
CA GLY A 99 7.00 -10.52 14.02
C GLY A 99 6.01 -9.61 14.73
N ARG A 100 5.96 -8.32 14.37
CA ARG A 100 4.95 -7.39 14.92
C ARG A 100 3.52 -7.81 14.61
N GLU A 101 3.24 -8.23 13.38
CA GLU A 101 1.87 -8.63 13.00
C GLU A 101 1.43 -9.90 13.74
N ARG A 102 2.31 -10.91 13.85
CA ARG A 102 2.02 -12.15 14.58
C ARG A 102 1.85 -11.93 16.10
N LEU A 103 2.64 -11.04 16.69
CA LEU A 103 2.52 -10.71 18.12
C LEU A 103 1.22 -9.96 18.43
N THR A 104 0.75 -9.11 17.53
CA THR A 104 -0.52 -8.36 17.71
C THR A 104 -1.74 -9.27 17.64
N VAL A 105 -1.66 -10.40 16.93
CA VAL A 105 -2.74 -11.41 16.85
C VAL A 105 -2.79 -12.32 18.09
N MET A 106 -1.74 -12.35 18.93
CA MET A 106 -1.65 -13.21 20.11
C MET A 106 -2.02 -12.54 21.44
N THR A 107 -2.28 -11.23 21.42
CA THR A 107 -2.75 -10.43 22.57
C THR A 107 -4.20 -10.04 22.39
#